data_AF-A0A5C5YYR0-F1
#
_entry.id   AF-A0A5C5YYR0-F1
#
_cell.length_a   1.000
_cell.length_b   1.000
_cell.length_c   1.000
_cell.angle_alpha   90.00
_cell.angle_beta   90.00
_cell.angle_gamma   90.00
#
_symmetry.space_group_name_H-M   'P 1'
#
loop_
_entity.id
_entity.type
_entity.pdbx_description
1 polymer ?
#
loop_
_entity_poly.entity_id
_entity_poly.type
_entity_poly.pdbx_seq_one_letter_code
_entity_poly.pdbx_strand_id
1 'polypeptide(L)'
;MFARLSVSLLACLIATSFVATAADSANKQADWENERVIGINKESGRVFSLPFADRSQAMEKRWQESSNVKLLNGTWKFHYAKRHDLRPTDFYQEAFDVSDWSDIKVPSSWQTLGFGAPLYVNTRYPFHRDLPTVTGEPPEHYTAFEYRNPVGSYRRNFALPSDCSGGEVFIHFGGVESAFYLWVNGEQVGNSEAVCPGEGPGRFSWASTCAVNRMRSEQDAQ
;
A
#
# COMPACT_ATOMS: atom_id res chain seq x y z
N MET A 1 31.87 76.76 12.07
CA MET A 1 33.32 76.69 12.35
C MET A 1 33.62 75.27 12.80
N PHE A 2 34.53 74.63 12.07
CA PHE A 2 34.96 73.22 12.05
C PHE A 2 35.02 72.47 13.39
N ALA A 3 34.58 71.20 13.38
CA ALA A 3 35.48 70.05 13.62
C ALA A 3 34.79 68.71 13.29
N ARG A 4 35.44 67.93 12.43
CA ARG A 4 35.17 66.51 12.14
C ARG A 4 35.88 65.65 13.19
N LEU A 5 35.36 64.44 13.45
CA LEU A 5 36.02 63.16 13.79
C LEU A 5 34.91 62.27 14.42
N SER A 6 34.72 60.98 14.15
CA SER A 6 35.52 59.97 13.48
C SER A 6 34.60 58.75 13.29
N VAL A 7 34.70 58.13 12.13
CA VAL A 7 34.03 56.87 11.75
C VAL A 7 34.70 55.69 12.46
N SER A 8 33.93 54.62 12.64
CA SER A 8 34.34 53.24 13.01
C SER A 8 34.46 52.94 14.50
N LEU A 9 33.42 52.31 15.07
CA LEU A 9 33.62 51.14 15.91
C LEU A 9 32.46 50.15 15.74
N LEU A 10 32.81 49.02 15.13
CA LEU A 10 32.34 47.67 15.48
C LEU A 10 30.84 47.34 15.28
N ALA A 11 30.58 46.85 14.07
CA ALA A 11 29.55 45.86 13.80
C ALA A 11 29.64 44.69 14.78
N CYS A 12 28.69 44.59 15.71
CA CYS A 12 28.49 43.38 16.51
C CYS A 12 27.08 43.39 17.08
N LEU A 13 26.10 42.90 16.32
CA LEU A 13 24.80 42.39 16.80
C LEU A 13 24.09 41.66 15.64
N ILE A 14 24.80 40.70 15.03
CA ILE A 14 24.15 39.60 14.30
C ILE A 14 24.23 38.40 15.24
N ALA A 15 23.22 38.19 16.08
CA ALA A 15 22.98 36.91 16.77
C ALA A 15 21.70 36.99 17.60
N THR A 16 20.53 36.90 16.97
CA THR A 16 19.30 36.45 17.63
C THR A 16 18.43 35.80 16.57
N SER A 17 18.60 34.50 16.33
CA SER A 17 17.74 33.43 16.88
C SER A 17 16.98 32.79 15.73
N PHE A 18 17.69 32.05 14.88
CA PHE A 18 17.06 31.08 14.00
C PHE A 18 16.65 29.90 14.89
N VAL A 19 15.46 29.98 15.49
CA VAL A 19 14.85 28.83 16.15
C VAL A 19 14.48 27.86 15.03
N ALA A 20 15.38 26.92 14.76
CA ALA A 20 15.04 25.73 13.99
C ALA A 20 13.94 25.02 14.79
N THR A 21 12.70 25.12 14.32
CA THR A 21 11.66 24.17 14.70
C THR A 21 12.12 22.83 14.14
N ALA A 22 12.83 22.05 14.98
CA ALA A 22 12.98 20.63 14.75
C ALA A 22 11.55 20.09 14.60
N ALA A 23 11.22 19.63 13.40
CA ALA A 23 9.96 18.99 13.13
C ALA A 23 9.80 17.87 14.16
N ASP A 24 8.70 17.92 14.89
CA ASP A 24 8.29 16.92 15.84
C ASP A 24 7.98 15.65 15.04
N SER A 25 9.02 14.85 14.75
CA SER A 25 8.84 13.49 14.27
C SER A 25 8.45 12.62 15.46
N ALA A 26 7.32 12.98 16.09
CA ALA A 26 6.64 12.10 17.01
C ALA A 26 6.37 10.80 16.25
N ASN A 27 6.91 9.71 16.78
CA ASN A 27 6.87 8.35 16.27
C ASN A 27 5.44 7.97 15.87
N LYS A 28 5.07 8.24 14.60
CA LYS A 28 3.74 7.93 14.09
C LYS A 28 3.68 6.42 13.93
N GLN A 29 2.98 5.77 14.84
CA GLN A 29 2.66 4.35 14.79
C GLN A 29 2.16 3.99 13.38
N ALA A 30 2.70 2.92 12.80
CA ALA A 30 2.29 2.50 11.47
C ALA A 30 0.83 2.03 11.48
N ASP A 31 0.09 2.28 10.40
CA ASP A 31 -1.35 1.95 10.36
C ASP A 31 -1.60 0.45 10.65
N TRP A 32 -0.72 -0.44 10.15
CA TRP A 32 -0.77 -1.90 10.35
C TRP A 32 -0.37 -2.39 11.76
N GLU A 33 -0.03 -1.48 12.67
CA GLU A 33 0.09 -1.75 14.10
C GLU A 33 -0.95 -0.95 14.89
N ASN A 34 -2.02 -0.48 14.26
CA ASN A 34 -3.11 0.25 14.91
C ASN A 34 -4.46 -0.41 14.59
N GLU A 35 -4.99 -1.17 15.54
CA GLU A 35 -6.23 -1.95 15.37
C GLU A 35 -7.49 -1.12 15.10
N ARG A 36 -7.41 0.21 15.28
CA ARG A 36 -8.49 1.14 14.97
C ARG A 36 -8.50 1.58 13.50
N VAL A 37 -7.44 1.29 12.75
CA VAL A 37 -7.29 1.64 11.34
C VAL A 37 -7.38 0.37 10.50
N ILE A 38 -8.57 0.04 10.02
CA ILE A 38 -8.82 -1.15 9.18
C ILE A 38 -8.85 -0.85 7.67
N GLY A 39 -8.68 0.43 7.31
CA GLY A 39 -8.75 0.91 5.94
C GLY A 39 -8.81 2.43 5.86
N ILE A 40 -8.14 2.99 4.87
CA ILE A 40 -8.13 4.41 4.53
C ILE A 40 -8.61 4.54 3.08
N ASN A 41 -9.58 5.43 2.83
CA ASN A 41 -10.15 5.72 1.50
C ASN A 41 -10.69 4.49 0.75
N LYS A 42 -11.13 3.47 1.50
CA LYS A 42 -11.82 2.29 0.98
C LYS A 42 -13.32 2.52 0.96
N GLU A 43 -13.98 2.17 -0.13
CA GLU A 43 -15.44 2.19 -0.24
C GLU A 43 -16.11 1.30 0.82
N SER A 44 -17.31 1.68 1.26
CA SER A 44 -18.07 0.88 2.22
C SER A 44 -18.39 -0.51 1.66
N GLY A 45 -18.35 -1.53 2.51
CA GLY A 45 -18.75 -2.88 2.16
C GLY A 45 -20.16 -2.91 1.56
N ARG A 46 -20.30 -3.52 0.39
CA ARG A 46 -21.56 -3.67 -0.35
C ARG A 46 -21.60 -5.01 -1.07
N VAL A 47 -22.79 -5.40 -1.53
CA VAL A 47 -22.93 -6.58 -2.39
C VAL A 47 -22.07 -6.43 -3.64
N PHE A 48 -21.40 -7.52 -4.01
CA PHE A 48 -20.56 -7.54 -5.21
C PHE A 48 -21.41 -7.20 -6.44
N SER A 49 -21.08 -6.07 -7.07
CA SER A 49 -21.81 -5.50 -8.20
C SER A 49 -20.84 -5.38 -9.37
N LEU A 50 -21.13 -6.11 -10.44
CA LEU A 50 -20.28 -6.17 -11.63
C LEU A 50 -20.83 -5.22 -12.70
N PRO A 51 -19.99 -4.33 -13.27
CA PRO A 51 -20.44 -3.50 -14.37
C PRO A 51 -20.46 -4.35 -15.64
N PHE A 52 -21.66 -4.68 -16.12
CA PHE A 52 -21.86 -5.30 -17.43
C PHE A 52 -22.13 -4.21 -18.48
N ALA A 53 -21.74 -4.46 -19.74
CA ALA A 53 -22.02 -3.51 -20.82
C ALA A 53 -23.48 -3.63 -21.29
N ASP A 54 -24.03 -4.84 -21.25
CA ASP A 54 -25.40 -5.13 -21.66
C ASP A 54 -26.03 -6.28 -20.86
N ARG A 55 -27.34 -6.45 -21.06
CA ARG A 55 -28.15 -7.48 -20.38
C ARG A 55 -27.75 -8.90 -20.77
N SER A 56 -27.31 -9.14 -22.00
CA SER A 56 -26.92 -10.49 -22.45
C SER A 56 -25.68 -10.96 -21.70
N GLN A 57 -24.66 -10.10 -21.60
CA GLN A 57 -23.46 -10.36 -20.81
C GLN A 57 -23.80 -10.63 -19.33
N ALA A 58 -24.74 -9.88 -18.76
CA ALA A 58 -25.19 -10.07 -17.38
C ALA A 58 -25.84 -11.45 -17.17
N MET A 59 -26.65 -11.91 -18.12
CA MET A 59 -27.30 -13.23 -18.07
C MET A 59 -26.28 -14.37 -18.21
N GLU A 60 -25.25 -14.18 -19.04
CA GLU A 60 -24.16 -15.15 -19.25
C GLU A 60 -23.08 -15.10 -18.16
N LYS A 61 -23.15 -14.10 -17.25
CA LYS A 61 -22.19 -13.88 -16.16
C LYS A 61 -20.75 -13.65 -16.64
N ARG A 62 -20.58 -13.12 -17.87
CA ARG A 62 -19.28 -12.85 -18.51
C ARG A 62 -18.76 -11.44 -18.21
N TRP A 63 -18.65 -11.10 -16.93
CA TRP A 63 -18.24 -9.75 -16.52
C TRP A 63 -16.80 -9.41 -16.91
N GLN A 64 -15.93 -10.41 -17.00
CA GLN A 64 -14.53 -10.25 -17.40
C GLN A 64 -14.38 -9.78 -18.85
N GLU A 65 -15.41 -10.00 -19.67
CA GLU A 65 -15.46 -9.60 -21.08
C GLU A 65 -16.18 -8.25 -21.27
N SER A 66 -16.67 -7.64 -20.18
CA SER A 66 -17.33 -6.34 -20.27
C SER A 66 -16.31 -5.25 -20.61
N SER A 67 -16.68 -4.34 -21.51
CA SER A 67 -15.90 -3.13 -21.81
C SER A 67 -15.69 -2.25 -20.57
N ASN A 68 -16.56 -2.37 -19.56
CA ASN A 68 -16.48 -1.62 -18.30
C ASN A 68 -15.49 -2.24 -17.29
N VAL A 69 -14.81 -3.33 -17.65
CA VAL A 69 -13.87 -4.05 -16.79
C VAL A 69 -12.52 -4.19 -17.47
N LYS A 70 -11.46 -3.77 -16.78
CA LYS A 70 -10.08 -4.04 -17.18
C LYS A 70 -9.40 -4.93 -16.15
N LEU A 71 -9.06 -6.15 -16.54
CA LEU A 71 -8.30 -7.05 -15.67
C LEU A 71 -6.84 -6.60 -15.58
N LEU A 72 -6.36 -6.43 -14.34
CA LEU A 72 -4.95 -6.17 -14.04
C LEU A 72 -4.18 -7.45 -13.66
N ASN A 73 -4.76 -8.63 -13.91
CA ASN A 73 -4.05 -9.91 -13.77
C ASN A 73 -2.90 -10.01 -14.79
N GLY A 74 -1.93 -10.88 -14.51
CA GLY A 74 -0.76 -11.10 -15.38
C GLY A 74 0.55 -10.79 -14.69
N THR A 75 1.55 -10.32 -15.44
CA THR A 75 2.89 -10.05 -14.91
C THR A 75 2.95 -8.66 -14.26
N TRP A 76 3.54 -8.58 -13.06
CA TRP A 76 3.85 -7.35 -12.34
C TRP A 76 5.34 -7.34 -12.00
N LYS A 77 5.95 -6.15 -11.90
CA LYS A 77 7.27 -5.99 -11.29
C LYS A 77 7.14 -6.20 -9.79
N PHE A 78 8.09 -6.93 -9.21
CA PHE A 78 8.03 -7.40 -7.85
C PHE A 78 9.38 -7.35 -7.16
N HIS A 79 9.39 -6.78 -5.96
CA HIS A 79 10.52 -6.79 -5.05
C HIS A 79 10.11 -7.40 -3.72
N TYR A 80 10.86 -8.42 -3.29
CA TYR A 80 10.66 -9.08 -2.01
C TYR A 80 11.66 -8.57 -0.98
N ALA A 81 11.16 -8.02 0.12
CA ALA A 81 11.95 -7.69 1.28
C ALA A 81 11.64 -8.68 2.41
N LYS A 82 12.65 -9.40 2.92
CA LYS A 82 12.48 -10.33 4.04
C LYS A 82 12.01 -9.66 5.33
N ARG A 83 12.20 -8.34 5.43
CA ARG A 83 11.74 -7.51 6.54
C ARG A 83 11.21 -6.17 6.06
N HIS A 84 10.24 -5.63 6.78
CA HIS A 84 9.59 -4.36 6.43
C HIS A 84 10.56 -3.17 6.32
N ASP A 85 11.61 -3.13 7.14
CA ASP A 85 12.65 -2.09 7.14
C ASP A 85 13.61 -2.17 5.94
N LEU A 86 13.61 -3.29 5.21
CA LEU A 86 14.41 -3.50 4.00
C LEU A 86 13.63 -3.21 2.71
N ARG A 87 12.37 -2.77 2.80
CA ARG A 87 11.56 -2.47 1.61
C ARG A 87 12.00 -1.15 0.98
N PRO A 88 11.90 -1.02 -0.35
CA PRO A 88 12.03 0.29 -0.99
C PRO A 88 10.85 1.17 -0.55
N THR A 89 11.12 2.34 0.02
CA THR A 89 10.06 3.19 0.62
C THR A 89 9.51 4.23 -0.34
N ASP A 90 10.20 4.44 -1.45
CA ASP A 90 9.97 5.43 -2.50
C ASP A 90 9.54 4.80 -3.84
N PHE A 91 9.32 3.48 -3.87
CA PHE A 91 8.98 2.73 -5.08
C PHE A 91 7.69 3.19 -5.80
N TYR A 92 6.82 3.89 -5.07
CA TYR A 92 5.57 4.42 -5.58
C TYR A 92 5.77 5.62 -6.51
N GLN A 93 6.93 6.28 -6.45
CA GLN A 93 7.25 7.43 -7.30
C GLN A 93 7.39 6.99 -8.76
N GLU A 94 6.85 7.78 -9.68
CA GLU A 94 6.86 7.45 -11.12
C GLU A 94 8.27 7.28 -11.68
N ALA A 95 9.22 8.10 -11.21
CA ALA A 95 10.60 8.08 -11.65
C ALA A 95 11.46 6.96 -11.00
N PHE A 96 10.92 6.19 -10.06
CA PHE A 96 11.67 5.13 -9.39
C PHE A 96 12.06 4.04 -10.40
N ASP A 97 13.30 3.57 -10.38
CA ASP A 97 13.76 2.52 -11.29
C ASP A 97 13.41 1.12 -10.75
N VAL A 98 12.78 0.30 -11.59
CA VAL A 98 12.41 -1.09 -11.28
C VAL A 98 12.99 -2.08 -12.28
N SER A 99 14.02 -1.67 -13.06
CA SER A 99 14.69 -2.55 -14.04
C SER A 99 15.17 -3.85 -13.41
N ASP A 100 15.69 -3.76 -12.19
CA ASP A 100 16.33 -4.86 -11.47
C ASP A 100 15.31 -5.71 -10.68
N TRP A 101 14.03 -5.35 -10.72
CA TRP A 101 12.98 -6.11 -10.04
C TRP A 101 12.62 -7.38 -10.79
N SER A 102 12.27 -8.41 -10.03
CA SER A 102 11.74 -9.66 -10.57
C SER A 102 10.35 -9.46 -11.18
N ASP A 103 9.93 -10.39 -12.02
CA ASP A 103 8.55 -10.46 -12.51
C ASP A 103 7.76 -11.49 -11.69
N ILE A 104 6.52 -11.16 -11.31
CA ILE A 104 5.62 -12.08 -10.59
C ILE A 104 4.26 -12.19 -11.30
N LYS A 105 3.65 -13.38 -11.27
CA LYS A 105 2.29 -13.57 -11.77
C LYS A 105 1.26 -13.22 -10.70
N VAL A 106 0.29 -12.38 -11.05
CA VAL A 106 -0.85 -12.02 -10.20
C VAL A 106 -2.13 -12.60 -10.81
N PRO A 107 -2.96 -13.32 -10.02
CA PRO A 107 -2.82 -13.60 -8.58
C PRO A 107 -1.86 -14.76 -8.26
N SER A 108 -1.15 -14.67 -7.14
CA SER A 108 -0.37 -15.76 -6.53
C SER A 108 0.01 -15.43 -5.09
N SER A 109 0.36 -16.45 -4.30
CA SER A 109 1.11 -16.27 -3.05
C SER A 109 2.60 -16.32 -3.38
N TRP A 110 3.38 -15.29 -3.04
CA TRP A 110 4.78 -15.20 -3.46
C TRP A 110 5.64 -16.38 -2.96
N GLN A 111 5.24 -17.04 -1.86
CA GLN A 111 5.92 -18.21 -1.31
C GLN A 111 5.89 -19.41 -2.26
N THR A 112 4.83 -19.55 -3.08
CA THR A 112 4.76 -20.63 -4.08
C THR A 112 5.64 -20.35 -5.30
N LEU A 113 6.16 -19.13 -5.41
CA LEU A 113 7.03 -18.67 -6.49
C LEU A 113 8.49 -18.50 -6.04
N GLY A 114 8.84 -18.98 -4.83
CA GLY A 114 10.21 -19.02 -4.32
C GLY A 114 10.63 -17.81 -3.49
N PHE A 115 9.71 -16.91 -3.13
CA PHE A 115 10.01 -15.76 -2.27
C PHE A 115 9.68 -16.05 -0.80
N GLY A 116 10.67 -15.93 0.08
CA GLY A 116 10.49 -16.23 1.50
C GLY A 116 10.25 -17.72 1.78
N ALA A 117 9.57 -18.01 2.89
CA ALA A 117 9.27 -19.37 3.30
C ALA A 117 7.77 -19.54 3.61
N PRO A 118 7.12 -20.61 3.12
CA PRO A 118 5.77 -20.95 3.55
C PRO A 118 5.78 -21.38 5.02
N LEU A 119 4.75 -20.96 5.77
CA LEU A 119 4.64 -21.23 7.21
C LEU A 119 3.35 -21.98 7.51
N TYR A 120 3.50 -23.06 8.27
CA TYR A 120 2.38 -23.78 8.87
C TYR A 120 2.58 -23.84 10.37
N VAL A 121 1.64 -23.26 11.10
CA VAL A 121 1.59 -23.29 12.56
C VAL A 121 0.16 -23.64 12.97
N ASN A 122 0.01 -24.50 13.99
CA ASN A 122 -1.31 -24.96 14.42
C ASN A 122 -2.04 -23.90 15.25
N THR A 123 -1.52 -23.58 16.45
CA THR A 123 -2.23 -22.74 17.43
C THR A 123 -1.49 -21.46 17.83
N ARG A 124 -0.19 -21.36 17.55
CA ARG A 124 0.64 -20.23 17.95
C ARG A 124 0.71 -19.20 16.82
N TYR A 125 0.86 -17.93 17.17
CA TYR A 125 1.22 -16.92 16.17
C TYR A 125 2.59 -17.26 15.57
N PRO A 126 2.77 -17.08 14.25
CA PRO A 126 4.04 -17.34 13.60
C PRO A 126 5.09 -16.23 13.88
N PHE A 127 4.70 -15.16 14.58
CA PHE A 127 5.52 -14.00 14.92
C PHE A 127 5.51 -13.72 16.44
N HIS A 128 6.35 -12.77 16.89
CA HIS A 128 6.44 -12.38 18.29
C HIS A 128 5.13 -11.75 18.77
N ARG A 129 4.54 -12.30 19.84
CA ARG A 129 3.23 -11.85 20.34
C ARG A 129 3.40 -10.67 21.30
N ASP A 130 3.35 -9.45 20.76
CA ASP A 130 3.44 -8.19 21.51
C ASP A 130 2.45 -7.14 20.96
N LEU A 131 1.15 -7.40 21.13
CA LEU A 131 0.09 -6.58 20.53
C LEU A 131 0.14 -5.11 21.02
N PRO A 132 -0.04 -4.11 20.13
CA PRO A 132 -0.40 -4.26 18.71
C PRO A 132 0.79 -4.41 17.75
N THR A 133 2.02 -4.42 18.28
CA THR A 133 3.25 -4.58 17.51
C THR A 133 3.33 -5.98 16.87
N VAL A 134 3.57 -6.04 15.56
CA VAL A 134 3.80 -7.31 14.83
C VAL A 134 5.22 -7.43 14.27
N THR A 135 6.05 -6.43 14.52
CA THR A 135 7.49 -6.39 14.16
C THR A 135 8.45 -6.70 15.30
N GLY A 136 7.93 -7.10 16.46
CA GLY A 136 8.72 -7.55 17.60
C GLY A 136 9.64 -8.74 17.28
N GLU A 137 10.70 -8.91 18.06
CA GLU A 137 11.70 -9.96 17.87
C GLU A 137 11.23 -11.36 18.27
N PRO A 138 11.02 -12.29 17.32
CA PRO A 138 10.66 -13.66 17.67
C PRO A 138 11.91 -14.44 18.11
N PRO A 139 11.74 -15.62 18.73
CA PRO A 139 12.86 -16.51 19.05
C PRO A 139 13.67 -16.89 17.80
N GLU A 140 14.99 -17.03 17.92
CA GLU A 140 15.89 -17.31 16.77
C GLU A 140 15.52 -18.55 15.96
N HIS A 141 14.93 -19.56 16.60
CA HIS A 141 14.52 -20.79 15.93
C HIS A 141 13.19 -20.67 15.14
N TYR A 142 12.56 -19.50 15.13
CA TYR A 142 11.37 -19.23 14.33
C TYR A 142 11.79 -18.72 12.95
N THR A 143 11.11 -19.15 11.90
CA THR A 143 11.31 -18.62 10.55
C THR A 143 11.09 -17.10 10.48
N ALA A 144 10.19 -16.56 11.30
CA ALA A 144 9.97 -15.12 11.41
C ALA A 144 11.15 -14.34 12.01
N PHE A 145 12.17 -15.01 12.56
CA PHE A 145 13.41 -14.34 12.94
C PHE A 145 14.16 -13.83 11.71
N GLU A 146 14.24 -14.66 10.67
CA GLU A 146 14.83 -14.31 9.37
C GLU A 146 13.88 -13.48 8.50
N TYR A 147 12.62 -13.91 8.40
CA TYR A 147 11.58 -13.32 7.56
C TYR A 147 10.59 -12.50 8.41
N ARG A 148 11.10 -11.50 9.15
CA ARG A 148 10.29 -10.72 10.08
C ARG A 148 9.45 -9.66 9.38
N ASN A 149 8.14 -9.87 9.32
CA ASN A 149 7.20 -8.98 8.62
C ASN A 149 7.66 -8.74 7.16
N PRO A 150 7.67 -9.78 6.32
CA PRO A 150 8.15 -9.67 4.95
C PRO A 150 7.20 -8.80 4.12
N VAL A 151 7.76 -8.04 3.17
CA VAL A 151 7.01 -7.09 2.34
C VAL A 151 7.22 -7.40 0.87
N GLY A 152 6.12 -7.57 0.14
CA GLY A 152 6.10 -7.61 -1.32
C GLY A 152 5.74 -6.24 -1.89
N SER A 153 6.65 -5.62 -2.63
CA SER A 153 6.38 -4.38 -3.37
C SER A 153 6.02 -4.72 -4.81
N TYR A 154 4.85 -4.28 -5.27
CA TYR A 154 4.32 -4.59 -6.60
C TYR A 154 4.19 -3.32 -7.43
N ARG A 155 4.60 -3.37 -8.70
CA ARG A 155 4.43 -2.25 -9.63
C ARG A 155 3.95 -2.73 -11.00
N ARG A 156 3.00 -2.00 -11.58
CA ARG A 156 2.48 -2.26 -12.93
C ARG A 156 1.98 -0.98 -13.56
N ASN A 157 2.34 -0.80 -14.83
CA ASN A 157 1.78 0.25 -15.67
C ASN A 157 0.55 -0.31 -16.40
N PHE A 158 -0.49 0.51 -16.56
CA PHE A 158 -1.65 0.18 -17.36
C PHE A 158 -2.22 1.47 -17.95
N ALA A 159 -2.86 1.36 -19.11
CA ALA A 159 -3.59 2.46 -19.72
C ALA A 159 -5.09 2.29 -19.47
N LEU A 160 -5.75 3.38 -19.07
CA LEU A 160 -7.21 3.43 -19.04
C LEU A 160 -7.75 3.49 -20.48
N PRO A 161 -8.81 2.74 -20.80
CA PRO A 161 -9.54 2.90 -22.05
C PRO A 161 -10.06 4.34 -22.23
N SER A 162 -9.97 4.88 -23.44
CA SER A 162 -10.36 6.27 -23.77
C SER A 162 -11.83 6.58 -23.56
N ASP A 163 -12.69 5.56 -23.55
CA ASP A 163 -14.13 5.63 -23.29
C ASP A 163 -14.47 5.76 -21.79
N CYS A 164 -13.48 5.69 -20.89
CA CYS A 164 -13.67 5.93 -19.46
C CYS A 164 -13.75 7.42 -19.08
N SER A 165 -13.62 8.34 -20.05
CA SER A 165 -13.69 9.79 -19.80
C SER A 165 -15.11 10.21 -19.38
N GLY A 166 -15.28 10.55 -18.10
CA GLY A 166 -16.55 11.07 -17.53
C GLY A 166 -17.30 10.08 -16.63
N GLY A 167 -16.83 8.84 -16.47
CA GLY A 167 -17.35 7.87 -15.50
C GLY A 167 -16.51 7.76 -14.23
N GLU A 168 -17.06 7.13 -13.19
CA GLU A 168 -16.30 6.81 -11.99
C GLU A 168 -15.46 5.55 -12.21
N VAL A 169 -14.16 5.63 -11.95
CA VAL A 169 -13.25 4.49 -12.08
C VAL A 169 -12.90 3.94 -10.71
N PHE A 170 -13.02 2.62 -10.57
CA PHE A 170 -12.72 1.91 -9.33
C PHE A 170 -11.67 0.84 -9.58
N ILE A 171 -10.70 0.73 -8.67
CA ILE A 171 -9.79 -0.41 -8.61
C ILE A 171 -10.33 -1.42 -7.60
N HIS A 172 -10.39 -2.69 -7.99
CA HIS A 172 -10.90 -3.78 -7.16
C HIS A 172 -9.84 -4.86 -6.97
N PHE A 173 -9.51 -5.16 -5.72
CA PHE A 173 -8.68 -6.30 -5.35
C PHE A 173 -9.60 -7.43 -4.87
N GLY A 174 -9.55 -8.60 -5.54
CA GLY A 174 -10.33 -9.76 -5.09
C GLY A 174 -9.83 -10.39 -3.78
N GLY A 175 -8.60 -10.06 -3.39
CA GLY A 175 -7.98 -10.51 -2.16
C GLY A 175 -6.51 -10.11 -2.07
N VAL A 176 -6.11 -9.57 -0.92
CA VAL A 176 -4.71 -9.32 -0.55
C VAL A 176 -4.55 -9.71 0.92
N GLU A 177 -3.45 -10.39 1.23
CA GLU A 177 -3.09 -10.83 2.58
C GLU A 177 -1.71 -10.29 2.97
N SER A 178 -1.49 -9.76 4.18
CA SER A 178 -2.49 -9.48 5.24
C SER A 178 -3.00 -8.04 5.23
N ALA A 179 -2.19 -7.10 4.73
CA ALA A 179 -2.51 -5.68 4.60
C ALA A 179 -1.73 -5.09 3.42
N PHE A 180 -2.24 -4.00 2.84
CA PHE A 180 -1.52 -3.30 1.77
C PHE A 180 -1.82 -1.81 1.76
N TYR A 181 -0.89 -1.07 1.16
CA TYR A 181 -1.05 0.31 0.77
C TYR A 181 -1.12 0.41 -0.75
N LEU A 182 -1.88 1.38 -1.25
CA LEU A 182 -2.08 1.61 -2.67
C LEU A 182 -1.62 3.01 -3.04
N TRP A 183 -0.85 3.07 -4.13
CA TRP A 183 -0.49 4.30 -4.81
C TRP A 183 -0.88 4.21 -6.28
N VAL A 184 -1.29 5.33 -6.85
CA VAL A 184 -1.58 5.52 -8.28
C VAL A 184 -0.87 6.80 -8.69
N ASN A 185 -0.05 6.74 -9.75
CA ASN A 185 0.70 7.88 -10.27
C ASN A 185 1.45 8.69 -9.18
N GLY A 186 2.15 8.00 -8.28
CA GLY A 186 2.89 8.64 -7.19
C GLY A 186 2.06 9.06 -5.98
N GLU A 187 0.73 9.12 -6.06
CA GLU A 187 -0.13 9.56 -4.98
C GLU A 187 -0.68 8.39 -4.16
N GLN A 188 -0.68 8.52 -2.83
CA GLN A 188 -1.25 7.50 -1.95
C GLN A 188 -2.78 7.55 -2.03
N VAL A 189 -3.38 6.48 -2.53
CA VAL A 189 -4.83 6.36 -2.66
C VAL A 189 -5.45 5.87 -1.36
N GLY A 190 -4.83 4.91 -0.68
CA GLY A 190 -5.40 4.34 0.53
C GLY A 190 -4.64 3.15 1.09
N ASN A 191 -5.25 2.50 2.07
CA ASN A 191 -4.78 1.24 2.63
C ASN A 191 -5.96 0.31 2.92
N SER A 192 -5.66 -0.97 3.11
CA SER A 192 -6.65 -1.91 3.63
C SER A 192 -5.99 -3.06 4.36
N GLU A 193 -6.65 -3.51 5.43
CA GLU A 193 -6.26 -4.66 6.21
C GLU A 193 -7.29 -5.77 6.10
N ALA A 194 -6.82 -7.02 6.21
CA ALA A 194 -7.69 -8.18 6.31
C ALA A 194 -8.43 -8.14 7.64
N VAL A 195 -9.68 -7.68 7.56
CA VAL A 195 -10.65 -7.84 8.63
C VAL A 195 -11.35 -9.16 8.39
N CYS A 196 -11.26 -10.10 9.34
CA CYS A 196 -12.20 -11.22 9.38
C CYS A 196 -13.61 -10.64 9.53
N PRO A 197 -14.50 -10.74 8.53
CA PRO A 197 -15.89 -10.44 8.77
C PRO A 197 -16.38 -11.47 9.78
N GLY A 198 -16.98 -11.03 10.87
CA GLY A 198 -17.76 -11.93 11.71
C GLY A 198 -18.93 -12.46 10.89
N GLU A 199 -18.81 -13.63 10.27
CA GLU A 199 -19.90 -14.26 9.53
C GLU A 199 -20.57 -15.35 10.37
N GLY A 200 -21.91 -15.36 10.32
CA GLY A 200 -22.73 -16.44 10.80
C GLY A 200 -22.42 -17.79 10.11
N PRO A 201 -23.06 -18.88 10.56
CA PRO A 201 -22.61 -20.23 10.30
C PRO A 201 -22.69 -20.58 8.80
N GLY A 202 -21.55 -20.84 8.15
CA GLY A 202 -21.54 -21.62 6.91
C GLY A 202 -20.51 -21.28 5.82
N ARG A 203 -19.67 -20.25 5.95
CA ARG A 203 -18.63 -19.96 4.94
C ARG A 203 -17.29 -19.63 5.58
N PHE A 204 -16.37 -20.60 5.53
CA PHE A 204 -14.96 -20.34 5.76
C PHE A 204 -14.36 -19.76 4.47
N SER A 205 -14.23 -18.43 4.41
CA SER A 205 -13.36 -17.77 3.44
C SER A 205 -12.06 -17.45 4.17
N TRP A 206 -10.94 -18.03 3.72
CA TRP A 206 -9.62 -17.57 4.12
C TRP A 206 -9.53 -16.09 3.73
N ALA A 207 -9.38 -15.23 4.74
CA ALA A 207 -9.65 -13.79 4.66
C ALA A 207 -8.88 -13.12 3.52
N SER A 208 -9.60 -12.86 2.44
CA SER A 208 -9.15 -12.11 1.26
C SER A 208 -9.79 -10.73 1.36
N THR A 209 -9.01 -9.69 1.64
CA THR A 209 -9.59 -8.35 1.71
C THR A 209 -10.04 -7.90 0.33
N CYS A 210 -11.35 -7.81 0.13
CA CYS A 210 -11.90 -7.09 -1.02
C CYS A 210 -11.80 -5.59 -0.75
N ALA A 211 -10.94 -4.90 -1.50
CA ALA A 211 -10.80 -3.44 -1.43
C ALA A 211 -11.26 -2.81 -2.74
N VAL A 212 -12.08 -1.76 -2.62
CA VAL A 212 -12.49 -0.92 -3.73
C VAL A 212 -12.11 0.51 -3.40
N ASN A 213 -11.26 1.11 -4.22
CA ASN A 213 -10.87 2.52 -4.09
C ASN A 213 -11.33 3.27 -5.35
N ARG A 214 -11.93 4.45 -5.16
CA ARG A 214 -12.27 5.37 -6.25
C ARG A 214 -10.99 6.08 -6.71
N MET A 215 -10.70 6.03 -8.01
CA MET A 215 -9.61 6.80 -8.63
C MET A 215 -10.15 8.18 -9.05
N ARG A 216 -9.36 9.25 -8.92
CA ARG A 216 -9.82 10.62 -9.23
C ARG A 216 -9.66 10.87 -10.73
N SER A 217 -10.79 10.98 -11.43
CA SER A 217 -10.87 11.03 -12.89
C SER A 217 -10.17 12.21 -13.57
N GLU A 218 -9.78 13.26 -12.84
CA GLU A 218 -9.24 14.50 -13.43
C GLU A 218 -7.73 14.69 -13.23
N GLN A 219 -7.08 13.94 -12.33
CA GLN A 219 -5.64 14.02 -12.11
C GLN A 219 -4.90 12.74 -12.53
N ASP A 220 -5.60 11.60 -12.65
CA ASP A 220 -5.00 10.28 -12.89
C ASP A 220 -4.98 9.86 -14.37
N ALA A 221 -5.45 10.74 -15.28
CA ALA A 221 -5.65 10.45 -16.71
C ALA A 221 -4.56 11.02 -17.65
N GLN A 222 -3.43 11.48 -17.10
CA GLN A 222 -2.28 11.97 -17.88
C GLN A 222 -1.15 10.94 -17.94
#